data_AF-A0A167EGW9-F1
#
_entry.id   AF-A0A167EGW9-F1
#
_cell.length_a   1.000
_cell.length_b   1.000
_cell.length_c   1.000
_cell.angle_alpha   90.00
_cell.angle_beta   90.00
_cell.angle_gamma   90.00
#
_symmetry.space_group_name_H-M   'P 1'
#
loop_
_entity.id
_entity.type
_entity.pdbx_description
1 polymer ?
#
loop_
_entity_poly.entity_id
_entity_poly.type
_entity_poly.pdbx_seq_one_letter_code
_entity_poly.pdbx_strand_id
1 'polypeptide(L)'
;MRATKIITPKLETSRKFSTTTSILSDSTSLSDSSNIQRQKKLVSEILNKAQNSSHPKTSAKRTPANSSKYVGYWLIGSAGLVFGIVILGGLTRLTESGLSITEWKPVTGSIPPLSQEDWEKEFELYKASPEFKILNSNITLDEYKFIYYMEWSHRLWGRTIGLVFVLPAAYFVFAKKTSALTTKRLVLISGLLGLQGFIGWWMVKSGLDQDFLDQPGAHPRVSQYRLATHLGAAFLLYIAMINTGLDTIRESRWIRNPQAALKEITALSSPVVKPLRRVVFSLACLTFLTSMSGAFVAGLDAGLIYNSFPYMGETIVPSRNEMFSPQYATDTSQFNLFWKNMLENPTTVQFNHRVLAVSTWTATLAMHLYSLRFKAFVPRSVIRGSATALGFVTLQAALGISTLLWVVPTPLAASHQAGSLAFLTSVLVLLARLRLPPSRVRRLITLLSQTADKAVNKASKRL
;
A
#
# COMPACT_ATOMS: atom_id res chain seq x y z
N MET A 1 30.38 7.85 -61.04
CA MET A 1 29.46 8.94 -61.41
C MET A 1 29.33 9.89 -60.22
N ARG A 2 29.74 11.16 -60.42
CA ARG A 2 29.52 12.43 -59.67
C ARG A 2 29.10 12.31 -58.19
N ALA A 3 29.87 12.69 -57.16
CA ALA A 3 30.79 13.82 -56.90
C ALA A 3 30.16 15.22 -56.99
N THR A 4 29.93 15.86 -55.83
CA THR A 4 30.03 17.33 -55.62
C THR A 4 30.20 17.64 -54.12
N LYS A 5 30.75 18.78 -53.68
CA LYS A 5 32.15 19.26 -53.68
C LYS A 5 32.24 20.34 -52.58
N ILE A 6 33.04 20.08 -51.53
CA ILE A 6 34.07 20.95 -50.88
C ILE A 6 33.69 22.39 -50.41
N ILE A 7 34.18 22.75 -49.19
CA ILE A 7 35.07 23.89 -48.81
C ILE A 7 34.70 24.52 -47.44
N THR A 8 35.67 24.46 -46.51
CA THR A 8 35.86 25.17 -45.21
C THR A 8 36.30 26.64 -45.43
N PRO A 9 36.26 27.63 -44.46
CA PRO A 9 37.06 27.58 -43.21
C PRO A 9 36.68 28.49 -41.98
N LYS A 10 37.36 28.21 -40.84
CA LYS A 10 37.89 29.10 -39.75
C LYS A 10 36.89 29.92 -38.89
N LEU A 11 37.05 30.22 -37.57
CA LEU A 11 38.19 30.44 -36.65
C LEU A 11 37.68 30.47 -35.17
N GLU A 12 38.56 30.12 -34.19
CA GLU A 12 38.76 30.66 -32.80
C GLU A 12 37.58 30.90 -31.81
N THR A 13 37.75 31.04 -30.48
CA THR A 13 38.53 30.44 -29.37
C THR A 13 37.77 30.82 -28.08
N SER A 14 38.09 30.13 -26.97
CA SER A 14 38.10 30.68 -25.59
C SER A 14 36.79 30.80 -24.77
N ARG A 15 36.64 29.92 -23.76
CA ARG A 15 36.76 30.23 -22.30
C ARG A 15 36.03 29.20 -21.44
N LYS A 16 36.81 28.38 -20.71
CA LYS A 16 36.38 27.69 -19.48
C LYS A 16 37.00 28.44 -18.30
N PHE A 17 36.19 28.90 -17.36
CA PHE A 17 36.65 29.43 -16.07
C PHE A 17 36.50 28.35 -14.99
N SER A 18 37.64 27.94 -14.42
CA SER A 18 37.75 27.16 -13.19
C SER A 18 38.30 28.10 -12.13
N THR A 19 37.59 28.28 -11.01
CA THR A 19 38.07 29.08 -9.89
C THR A 19 38.65 28.16 -8.83
N THR A 20 39.98 28.15 -8.73
CA THR A 20 40.72 27.53 -7.64
C THR A 20 41.20 28.62 -6.69
N THR A 21 40.98 28.39 -5.40
CA THR A 21 41.65 28.95 -4.23
C THR A 21 43.15 29.20 -4.44
N SER A 22 43.63 30.39 -4.04
CA SER A 22 44.96 30.52 -3.43
C SER A 22 44.93 31.59 -2.34
N ILE A 23 45.68 31.27 -1.29
CA ILE A 23 45.80 31.93 0.00
C ILE A 23 47.23 32.51 0.05
N LEU A 24 47.35 33.71 0.62
CA LEU A 24 48.54 34.34 1.24
C LEU A 24 49.84 34.48 0.41
N SER A 25 50.16 35.73 0.07
CA SER A 25 51.46 36.35 0.37
C SER A 25 51.38 37.85 0.09
N ASP A 26 51.50 38.69 1.11
CA ASP A 26 52.48 39.78 1.13
C ASP A 26 52.30 40.68 2.35
N SER A 27 53.42 40.85 3.06
CA SER A 27 53.62 41.75 4.18
C SER A 27 54.15 43.08 3.69
N THR A 28 53.56 44.21 4.11
CA THR A 28 54.30 45.39 4.58
C THR A 28 53.36 46.44 5.18
N SER A 29 53.82 47.02 6.28
CA SER A 29 53.17 47.97 7.18
C SER A 29 53.12 49.40 6.63
N LEU A 30 52.04 50.15 6.93
CA LEU A 30 52.07 51.40 7.71
C LEU A 30 50.65 51.98 7.86
N SER A 31 50.30 52.21 9.13
CA SER A 31 49.23 53.04 9.71
C SER A 31 48.18 53.68 8.79
N ASP A 32 46.94 53.22 8.91
CA ASP A 32 45.79 54.09 8.66
C ASP A 32 44.74 53.88 9.78
N SER A 33 45.01 54.51 10.92
CA SER A 33 44.15 54.50 12.11
C SER A 33 42.73 55.01 11.80
N SER A 34 42.60 55.84 10.77
CA SER A 34 41.32 56.34 10.26
C SER A 34 40.42 55.23 9.70
N ASN A 35 41.01 54.22 9.05
CA ASN A 35 40.29 53.13 8.40
C ASN A 35 39.80 52.08 9.41
N ILE A 36 40.59 51.86 10.48
CA ILE A 36 40.22 51.00 11.61
C ILE A 36 39.09 51.63 12.43
N GLN A 37 39.11 52.95 12.65
CA GLN A 37 38.03 53.66 13.35
C GLN A 37 36.72 53.59 12.55
N ARG A 38 36.81 53.72 11.22
CA ARG A 38 35.66 53.67 10.30
C ARG A 38 35.08 52.26 10.21
N GLN A 39 35.91 51.21 10.15
CA GLN A 39 35.47 49.82 10.24
C GLN A 39 34.84 49.49 11.59
N LYS A 40 35.39 49.97 12.71
CA LYS A 40 34.79 49.78 14.04
C LYS A 40 33.41 50.46 14.16
N LYS A 41 33.24 51.66 13.58
CA LYS A 41 31.96 52.37 13.55
C LYS A 41 30.93 51.68 12.65
N LEU A 42 31.36 51.15 11.50
CA LEU A 42 30.50 50.38 10.60
C LEU A 42 30.07 49.05 11.25
N VAL A 43 30.99 48.37 11.93
CA VAL A 43 30.71 47.13 12.67
C VAL A 43 29.79 47.40 13.87
N SER A 44 29.97 48.51 14.59
CA SER A 44 29.06 48.88 15.68
C SER A 44 27.67 49.31 15.20
N GLU A 45 27.56 49.99 14.05
CA GLU A 45 26.26 50.26 13.41
C GLU A 45 25.58 48.98 12.92
N ILE A 46 26.32 48.04 12.34
CA ILE A 46 25.78 46.74 11.92
C ILE A 46 25.33 45.92 13.14
N LEU A 47 26.10 45.92 14.23
CA LEU A 47 25.76 45.24 15.48
C LEU A 47 24.56 45.89 16.18
N ASN A 48 24.49 47.22 16.21
CA ASN A 48 23.33 47.94 16.76
C ASN A 48 22.08 47.76 15.90
N LYS A 49 22.22 47.67 14.57
CA LYS A 49 21.09 47.36 13.66
C LYS A 49 20.64 45.90 13.79
N ALA A 50 21.56 44.98 14.11
CA ALA A 50 21.25 43.59 14.45
C ALA A 50 20.61 43.44 15.83
N GLN A 51 21.02 44.22 16.84
CA GLN A 51 20.43 44.22 18.19
C GLN A 51 19.08 44.97 18.24
N ASN A 52 18.91 46.04 17.46
CA ASN A 52 17.64 46.80 17.37
C ASN A 52 16.67 46.23 16.33
N SER A 53 17.06 45.20 15.56
CA SER A 53 16.12 44.33 14.87
C SER A 53 15.44 43.41 15.89
N SER A 54 14.58 44.03 16.71
CA SER A 54 13.55 43.34 17.47
C SER A 54 12.90 42.31 16.54
N HIS A 55 13.11 41.05 16.87
CA HIS A 55 12.52 39.94 16.12
C HIS A 55 11.04 40.24 15.91
N PRO A 56 10.53 40.31 14.66
CA PRO A 56 9.11 40.10 14.49
C PRO A 56 8.88 38.67 14.97
N LYS A 57 8.28 38.52 16.15
CA LYS A 57 7.65 37.29 16.62
C LYS A 57 6.43 37.00 15.72
N THR A 58 6.63 36.91 14.42
CA THR A 58 5.73 36.13 13.58
C THR A 58 6.04 34.68 13.89
N SER A 59 5.41 34.19 14.96
CA SER A 59 5.16 32.78 15.23
C SER A 59 4.33 32.23 14.08
N ALA A 60 4.96 32.09 12.90
CA ALA A 60 4.42 31.28 11.83
C ALA A 60 4.24 29.90 12.46
N LYS A 61 2.99 29.49 12.61
CA LYS A 61 2.54 28.24 13.25
C LYS A 61 3.23 27.04 12.57
N ARG A 62 4.48 26.76 12.91
CA ARG A 62 5.31 25.72 12.27
C ARG A 62 4.68 24.35 12.50
N THR A 63 4.57 23.57 11.43
CA THR A 63 4.20 22.15 11.52
C THR A 63 5.24 21.41 12.36
N PRO A 64 4.82 20.44 13.21
CA PRO A 64 5.75 19.63 13.99
C PRO A 64 6.81 18.96 13.12
N ALA A 65 8.03 18.84 13.67
CA ALA A 65 9.12 18.14 13.01
C ALA A 65 8.89 16.61 12.93
N ASN A 66 8.05 16.06 13.81
CA ASN A 66 7.65 14.65 13.81
C ASN A 66 6.19 14.49 14.21
N SER A 67 5.61 13.35 13.82
CA SER A 67 4.28 12.92 14.19
C SER A 67 4.26 12.21 15.54
N SER A 68 3.12 12.27 16.23
CA SER A 68 2.92 11.53 17.48
C SER A 68 2.81 10.02 17.23
N LYS A 69 3.38 9.20 18.13
CA LYS A 69 3.25 7.73 18.09
C LYS A 69 1.79 7.26 18.08
N TYR A 70 0.87 8.04 18.67
CA TYR A 70 -0.55 7.70 18.72
C TYR A 70 -1.20 7.72 17.34
N VAL A 71 -0.76 8.62 16.44
CA VAL A 71 -1.17 8.60 15.03
C VAL A 71 -0.75 7.29 14.38
N GLY A 72 0.45 6.81 14.72
CA GLY A 72 0.96 5.54 14.24
C GLY A 72 0.14 4.34 14.71
N TYR A 73 -0.16 4.24 16.01
CA TYR A 73 -1.01 3.15 16.54
C TYR A 73 -2.42 3.18 15.98
N TRP A 74 -3.03 4.36 15.86
CA TRP A 74 -4.35 4.52 15.27
C TRP A 74 -4.37 4.11 13.78
N LEU A 75 -3.32 4.41 13.01
CA LEU A 75 -3.20 3.93 11.63
C LEU A 75 -3.11 2.40 11.53
N ILE A 76 -2.37 1.75 12.44
CA ILE A 76 -2.30 0.28 12.50
C ILE A 76 -3.67 -0.30 12.89
N GLY A 77 -4.37 0.29 13.86
CA GLY A 77 -5.73 -0.10 14.23
C GLY A 77 -6.72 0.06 13.08
N SER A 78 -6.64 1.18 12.36
CA SER A 78 -7.46 1.44 11.16
C SER A 78 -7.17 0.43 10.04
N ALA A 79 -5.91 0.06 9.85
CA ALA A 79 -5.56 -1.02 8.93
C ALA A 79 -6.18 -2.35 9.36
N GLY A 80 -6.28 -2.63 10.66
CA GLY A 80 -7.00 -3.79 11.19
C GLY A 80 -8.49 -3.79 10.83
N LEU A 81 -9.15 -2.63 10.81
CA LEU A 81 -10.53 -2.53 10.32
C LEU A 81 -10.63 -2.81 8.82
N VAL A 82 -9.67 -2.34 8.02
CA VAL A 82 -9.57 -2.65 6.58
C VAL A 82 -9.28 -4.13 6.35
N PHE A 83 -8.47 -4.77 7.19
CA PHE A 83 -8.28 -6.23 7.16
C PHE A 83 -9.62 -6.95 7.36
N GLY A 84 -10.41 -6.52 8.36
CA GLY A 84 -11.75 -7.05 8.61
C GLY A 84 -12.71 -6.86 7.43
N ILE A 85 -12.75 -5.66 6.83
CA ILE A 85 -13.67 -5.41 5.70
C ILE A 85 -13.30 -6.23 4.47
N VAL A 86 -12.01 -6.48 4.22
CA VAL A 86 -11.60 -7.33 3.11
C VAL A 86 -12.13 -8.75 3.30
N ILE A 87 -12.11 -9.30 4.51
CA ILE A 87 -12.67 -10.63 4.78
C ILE A 87 -14.20 -10.61 4.63
N LEU A 88 -14.87 -9.62 5.22
CA LEU A 88 -16.33 -9.47 5.14
C LEU A 88 -16.82 -9.29 3.70
N GLY A 89 -16.12 -8.51 2.90
CA GLY A 89 -16.40 -8.36 1.47
C GLY A 89 -16.14 -9.65 0.68
N GLY A 90 -15.10 -10.41 1.04
CA GLY A 90 -14.86 -11.75 0.51
C GLY A 90 -16.01 -12.70 0.82
N LEU A 91 -16.51 -12.71 2.06
CA LEU A 91 -17.68 -13.50 2.46
C LEU A 91 -18.94 -13.07 1.71
N THR A 92 -19.23 -11.77 1.66
CA THR A 92 -20.39 -11.20 0.92
C THR A 92 -20.39 -11.66 -0.54
N ARG A 93 -19.21 -11.77 -1.15
CA ARG A 93 -19.07 -12.30 -2.50
C ARG A 93 -19.26 -13.81 -2.57
N LEU A 94 -18.66 -14.57 -1.65
CA LEU A 94 -18.72 -16.04 -1.62
C LEU A 94 -20.13 -16.56 -1.29
N THR A 95 -20.95 -15.75 -0.62
CA THR A 95 -22.37 -16.01 -0.35
C THR A 95 -23.30 -15.38 -1.39
N GLU A 96 -22.74 -14.89 -2.51
CA GLU A 96 -23.48 -14.25 -3.62
C GLU A 96 -24.43 -13.14 -3.17
N SER A 97 -24.05 -12.42 -2.11
CA SER A 97 -24.91 -11.42 -1.47
C SER A 97 -24.64 -10.01 -1.96
N GLY A 98 -23.66 -9.81 -2.84
CA GLY A 98 -23.14 -8.48 -3.18
C GLY A 98 -24.06 -7.56 -3.99
N LEU A 99 -25.23 -8.02 -4.41
CA LEU A 99 -26.21 -7.28 -5.21
C LEU A 99 -27.65 -7.33 -4.61
N SER A 100 -27.78 -7.79 -3.36
CA SER A 100 -29.05 -7.90 -2.64
C SER A 100 -29.71 -6.56 -2.27
N ILE A 101 -28.92 -5.48 -2.17
CA ILE A 101 -29.37 -4.11 -1.85
C ILE A 101 -29.21 -3.21 -3.07
N THR A 102 -30.31 -3.04 -3.81
CA THR A 102 -30.34 -2.28 -5.07
C THR A 102 -30.30 -0.76 -4.84
N GLU A 103 -30.77 -0.29 -3.68
CA GLU A 103 -30.83 1.13 -3.38
C GLU A 103 -29.52 1.69 -2.79
N TRP A 104 -29.23 2.93 -3.16
CA TRP A 104 -28.12 3.69 -2.60
C TRP A 104 -28.63 4.68 -1.55
N LYS A 105 -28.68 4.21 -0.29
CA LYS A 105 -29.05 5.01 0.90
C LYS A 105 -27.82 5.20 1.82
N PRO A 106 -26.96 6.23 1.61
CA PRO A 106 -25.70 6.37 2.35
C PRO A 106 -25.86 6.56 3.86
N VAL A 107 -26.90 7.29 4.28
CA VAL A 107 -27.15 7.65 5.67
C VAL A 107 -28.22 6.75 6.28
N THR A 108 -29.44 6.77 5.74
CA THR A 108 -30.60 6.03 6.26
C THR A 108 -30.42 4.51 6.18
N GLY A 109 -29.70 4.00 5.18
CA GLY A 109 -29.37 2.57 5.05
C GLY A 109 -28.33 2.05 6.06
N SER A 110 -28.03 2.83 7.12
CA SER A 110 -27.24 2.35 8.26
C SER A 110 -28.09 1.57 9.27
N ILE A 111 -29.41 1.74 9.23
CA ILE A 111 -30.39 1.00 10.03
C ILE A 111 -31.02 -0.05 9.10
N PRO A 112 -31.03 -1.34 9.47
CA PRO A 112 -31.68 -2.37 8.66
C PRO A 112 -33.21 -2.30 8.83
N PRO A 113 -34.00 -2.98 7.98
CA PRO A 113 -35.44 -3.10 8.16
C PRO A 113 -35.77 -3.70 9.54
N LEU A 114 -36.66 -3.04 10.29
CA LEU A 114 -36.98 -3.40 11.68
C LEU A 114 -38.36 -4.07 11.80
N SER A 115 -39.28 -3.77 10.89
CA SER A 115 -40.62 -4.36 10.84
C SER A 115 -40.75 -5.36 9.71
N GLN A 116 -41.75 -6.24 9.80
CA GLN A 116 -42.09 -7.19 8.74
C GLN A 116 -42.48 -6.46 7.44
N GLU A 117 -43.21 -5.34 7.54
CA GLU A 117 -43.60 -4.52 6.40
C GLU A 117 -42.38 -3.92 5.68
N ASP A 118 -41.36 -3.46 6.42
CA ASP A 118 -40.13 -2.94 5.83
C ASP A 118 -39.35 -4.05 5.10
N TRP A 119 -39.32 -5.26 5.67
CA TRP A 119 -38.70 -6.42 5.03
C TRP A 119 -39.39 -6.81 3.73
N GLU A 120 -40.72 -6.78 3.70
CA GLU A 120 -41.50 -7.03 2.50
C GLU A 120 -41.22 -5.98 1.42
N LYS A 121 -41.14 -4.69 1.78
CA LYS A 121 -40.78 -3.61 0.84
C LYS A 121 -39.40 -3.80 0.20
N GLU A 122 -38.37 -4.07 1.01
CA GLU A 122 -37.02 -4.32 0.48
C GLU A 122 -36.97 -5.60 -0.36
N PHE A 123 -37.71 -6.64 0.03
CA PHE A 123 -37.81 -7.87 -0.76
C PHE A 123 -38.51 -7.66 -2.10
N GLU A 124 -39.56 -6.83 -2.17
CA GLU A 124 -40.19 -6.45 -3.44
C GLU A 124 -39.23 -5.69 -4.36
N LEU A 125 -38.40 -4.80 -3.80
CA LEU A 125 -37.32 -4.15 -4.57
C LEU A 125 -36.30 -5.18 -5.09
N TYR A 126 -35.99 -6.21 -4.30
CA TYR A 126 -35.11 -7.29 -4.71
C TYR A 126 -35.74 -8.16 -5.81
N LYS A 127 -37.03 -8.50 -5.71
CA LYS A 127 -37.78 -9.24 -6.74
C LYS A 127 -37.79 -8.55 -8.09
N ALA A 128 -37.79 -7.22 -8.08
CA ALA A 128 -37.71 -6.42 -9.30
C ALA A 128 -36.33 -6.49 -9.98
N SER A 129 -35.28 -6.86 -9.25
CA SER A 129 -33.90 -6.91 -9.75
C SER A 129 -33.66 -8.06 -10.75
N PRO A 130 -32.67 -7.92 -11.65
CA PRO A 130 -32.25 -9.02 -12.51
C PRO A 130 -31.72 -10.24 -11.75
N GLU A 131 -31.05 -10.04 -10.61
CA GLU A 131 -30.47 -11.13 -9.81
C GLU A 131 -31.55 -12.09 -9.31
N PHE A 132 -32.65 -11.55 -8.76
CA PHE A 132 -33.80 -12.36 -8.38
C PHE A 132 -34.41 -13.08 -9.58
N LYS A 133 -34.62 -12.38 -10.70
CA LYS A 133 -35.30 -12.95 -11.88
C LYS A 133 -34.52 -14.08 -12.53
N ILE A 134 -33.19 -14.01 -12.53
CA ILE A 134 -32.31 -14.94 -13.27
C ILE A 134 -31.72 -16.02 -12.35
N LEU A 135 -31.31 -15.68 -11.13
CA LEU A 135 -30.57 -16.59 -10.24
C LEU A 135 -31.38 -17.03 -9.03
N ASN A 136 -32.13 -16.12 -8.41
CA ASN A 136 -32.72 -16.32 -7.07
C ASN A 136 -34.25 -16.32 -7.07
N SER A 137 -34.92 -16.76 -8.14
CA SER A 137 -36.37 -16.59 -8.32
C SER A 137 -37.23 -17.38 -7.31
N ASN A 138 -36.63 -18.36 -6.64
CA ASN A 138 -37.27 -19.21 -5.64
C ASN A 138 -36.87 -18.88 -4.19
N ILE A 139 -36.08 -17.84 -3.95
CA ILE A 139 -35.61 -17.50 -2.61
C ILE A 139 -36.77 -17.05 -1.72
N THR A 140 -36.79 -17.53 -0.48
CA THR A 140 -37.75 -17.09 0.54
C THR A 140 -37.34 -15.75 1.16
N LEU A 141 -38.26 -15.10 1.89
CA LEU A 141 -37.95 -13.87 2.61
C LEU A 141 -36.83 -14.09 3.65
N ASP A 142 -36.78 -15.24 4.31
CA ASP A 142 -35.77 -15.52 5.34
C ASP A 142 -34.38 -15.78 4.75
N GLU A 143 -34.30 -16.42 3.58
CA GLU A 143 -33.05 -16.53 2.83
C GLU A 143 -32.63 -15.17 2.25
N TYR A 144 -33.58 -14.33 1.81
CA TYR A 144 -33.30 -12.96 1.41
C TYR A 144 -32.69 -12.13 2.56
N LYS A 145 -33.22 -12.25 3.79
CA LYS A 145 -32.65 -11.59 4.97
C LYS A 145 -31.18 -11.94 5.16
N PHE A 146 -30.79 -13.20 4.94
CA PHE A 146 -29.39 -13.62 5.07
C PHE A 146 -28.48 -12.85 4.08
N ILE A 147 -28.79 -12.85 2.79
CA ILE A 147 -27.99 -12.14 1.80
C ILE A 147 -28.02 -10.62 2.03
N TYR A 148 -29.17 -10.06 2.42
CA TYR A 148 -29.29 -8.65 2.78
C TYR A 148 -28.38 -8.29 3.95
N TYR A 149 -28.38 -9.08 5.03
CA TYR A 149 -27.54 -8.79 6.20
C TYR A 149 -26.05 -8.90 5.91
N MET A 150 -25.63 -9.81 5.03
CA MET A 150 -24.24 -9.89 4.58
C MET A 150 -23.81 -8.60 3.88
N GLU A 151 -24.59 -8.14 2.91
CA GLU A 151 -24.27 -6.93 2.17
C GLU A 151 -24.39 -5.67 3.04
N TRP A 152 -25.46 -5.56 3.83
CA TRP A 152 -25.68 -4.46 4.76
C TRP A 152 -24.53 -4.35 5.76
N SER A 153 -24.08 -5.48 6.32
CA SER A 153 -22.94 -5.51 7.26
C SER A 153 -21.68 -5.01 6.59
N HIS A 154 -21.40 -5.46 5.36
CA HIS A 154 -20.24 -5.00 4.59
C HIS A 154 -20.29 -3.49 4.33
N ARG A 155 -21.44 -2.96 3.90
CA ARG A 155 -21.67 -1.52 3.66
C ARG A 155 -21.55 -0.71 4.95
N LEU A 156 -22.16 -1.15 6.05
CA LEU A 156 -22.09 -0.49 7.36
C LEU A 156 -20.66 -0.47 7.91
N TRP A 157 -19.92 -1.56 7.75
CA TRP A 157 -18.53 -1.62 8.15
C TRP A 157 -17.67 -0.62 7.36
N GLY A 158 -17.92 -0.49 6.05
CA GLY A 158 -17.29 0.54 5.21
C GLY A 158 -17.55 1.97 5.70
N ARG A 159 -18.81 2.29 6.04
CA ARG A 159 -19.18 3.60 6.63
C ARG A 159 -18.47 3.82 7.97
N THR A 160 -18.43 2.81 8.82
CA THR A 160 -17.75 2.85 10.12
C THR A 160 -16.26 3.14 9.97
N ILE A 161 -15.58 2.49 9.03
CA ILE A 161 -14.17 2.78 8.70
C ILE A 161 -14.04 4.24 8.24
N GLY A 162 -14.94 4.71 7.38
CA GLY A 162 -15.03 6.11 6.97
C GLY A 162 -14.98 7.08 8.15
N LEU A 163 -15.87 6.88 9.13
CA LEU A 163 -15.99 7.73 10.31
C LEU A 163 -14.79 7.61 11.26
N VAL A 164 -14.41 6.37 11.61
CA VAL A 164 -13.31 6.07 12.54
C VAL A 164 -11.95 6.45 11.97
N PHE A 165 -11.84 6.59 10.65
CA PHE A 165 -10.65 7.10 10.01
C PHE A 165 -10.67 8.63 9.83
N VAL A 166 -11.68 9.17 9.16
CA VAL A 166 -11.67 10.58 8.74
C VAL A 166 -11.74 11.53 9.94
N LEU A 167 -12.54 11.24 10.98
CA LEU A 167 -12.67 12.12 12.13
C LEU A 167 -11.36 12.22 12.94
N PRO A 168 -10.70 11.11 13.33
CA PRO A 168 -9.40 11.21 14.00
C PRO A 168 -8.30 11.77 13.08
N ALA A 169 -8.33 11.49 11.77
CA ALA A 169 -7.38 12.08 10.82
C ALA A 169 -7.46 13.61 10.85
N ALA A 170 -8.68 14.16 10.74
CA ALA A 170 -8.92 15.60 10.82
C ALA A 170 -8.44 16.17 12.16
N TYR A 171 -8.83 15.53 13.27
CA TYR A 171 -8.37 15.92 14.61
C TYR A 171 -6.85 15.97 14.71
N PHE A 172 -6.14 14.92 14.28
CA PHE A 172 -4.68 14.87 14.38
C PHE A 172 -3.98 15.95 13.55
N VAL A 173 -4.52 16.28 12.38
CA VAL A 173 -4.00 17.35 11.53
C VAL A 173 -4.25 18.72 12.15
N PHE A 174 -5.48 19.02 12.56
CA PHE A 174 -5.84 20.32 13.16
C PHE A 174 -5.18 20.54 14.53
N ALA A 175 -5.08 19.49 15.34
CA ALA A 175 -4.36 19.51 16.61
C ALA A 175 -2.82 19.49 16.44
N LYS A 176 -2.31 19.53 15.20
CA LYS A 176 -0.88 19.53 14.87
C LYS A 176 -0.12 18.40 15.56
N LYS A 177 -0.68 17.19 15.52
CA LYS A 177 -0.01 15.97 15.99
C LYS A 177 0.74 15.24 14.88
N THR A 178 0.73 15.78 13.66
CA THR A 178 1.33 15.20 12.45
C THR A 178 2.41 16.10 11.86
N SER A 179 3.46 15.49 11.33
CA SER A 179 4.42 16.15 10.44
C SER A 179 3.77 16.49 9.10
N ALA A 180 4.40 17.37 8.33
CA ALA A 180 3.94 17.71 6.98
C ALA A 180 3.88 16.48 6.05
N LEU A 181 4.79 15.51 6.20
CA LEU A 181 4.78 14.28 5.41
C LEU A 181 3.62 13.37 5.79
N THR A 182 3.42 13.14 7.09
CA THR A 182 2.32 12.32 7.57
C THR A 182 0.98 12.93 7.19
N THR A 183 0.85 14.26 7.26
CA THR A 183 -0.36 14.97 6.80
C THR A 183 -0.66 14.70 5.33
N LYS A 184 0.34 14.81 4.43
CA LYS A 184 0.16 14.47 3.01
C LYS A 184 -0.27 13.00 2.81
N ARG A 185 0.33 12.08 3.58
CA ARG A 185 -0.06 10.66 3.55
C ARG A 185 -1.50 10.45 4.04
N LEU A 186 -1.94 11.13 5.10
CA LEU A 186 -3.32 11.04 5.60
C LEU A 186 -4.33 11.57 4.57
N VAL A 187 -4.01 12.67 3.87
CA VAL A 187 -4.85 13.17 2.77
C VAL A 187 -4.96 12.12 1.66
N LEU A 188 -3.85 11.52 1.25
CA LEU A 188 -3.86 10.45 0.24
C LEU A 188 -4.67 9.23 0.70
N ILE A 189 -4.50 8.77 1.94
CA ILE A 189 -5.25 7.64 2.49
C ILE A 189 -6.75 7.97 2.59
N SER A 190 -7.11 9.20 2.96
CA SER A 190 -8.51 9.66 2.96
C SER A 190 -9.10 9.66 1.56
N GLY A 191 -8.34 10.11 0.56
CA GLY A 191 -8.73 10.04 -0.85
C GLY A 191 -8.93 8.61 -1.35
N LEU A 192 -8.03 7.69 -0.99
CA LEU A 192 -8.17 6.27 -1.31
C LEU A 192 -9.40 5.64 -0.64
N LEU A 193 -9.74 6.04 0.58
CA LEU A 193 -10.94 5.59 1.27
C LEU A 193 -12.22 6.10 0.60
N GLY A 194 -12.24 7.36 0.14
CA GLY A 194 -13.34 7.88 -0.69
C GLY A 194 -13.47 7.16 -2.02
N LEU A 195 -12.33 6.88 -2.68
CA LEU A 195 -12.28 6.09 -3.91
C LEU A 195 -12.80 4.66 -3.72
N GLN A 196 -12.57 4.04 -2.56
CA GLN A 196 -13.15 2.73 -2.23
C GLN A 196 -14.67 2.76 -2.25
N GLY A 197 -15.29 3.77 -1.61
CA GLY A 197 -16.75 3.95 -1.66
C GLY A 197 -17.26 4.14 -3.09
N PHE A 198 -16.57 4.94 -3.89
CA PHE A 198 -16.91 5.15 -5.30
C PHE A 198 -16.82 3.86 -6.14
N ILE A 199 -15.73 3.09 -6.02
CA ILE A 199 -15.57 1.82 -6.72
C ILE A 199 -16.63 0.82 -6.27
N GLY A 200 -16.93 0.75 -4.97
CA GLY A 200 -17.98 -0.14 -4.44
C GLY A 200 -19.36 0.18 -5.00
N TRP A 201 -19.73 1.47 -5.07
CA TRP A 201 -20.95 1.91 -5.75
C TRP A 201 -20.96 1.51 -7.24
N TRP A 202 -19.83 1.74 -7.94
CA TRP A 202 -19.69 1.37 -9.35
C TRP A 202 -19.87 -0.13 -9.57
N MET A 203 -19.31 -1.00 -8.72
CA MET A 203 -19.48 -2.45 -8.79
C MET A 203 -20.95 -2.87 -8.75
N VAL A 204 -21.72 -2.33 -7.81
CA VAL A 204 -23.15 -2.69 -7.64
C VAL A 204 -23.97 -2.17 -8.81
N LYS A 205 -23.86 -0.87 -9.12
CA LYS A 205 -24.62 -0.24 -10.20
C LYS A 205 -24.46 -1.01 -11.52
N SER A 206 -23.22 -1.40 -11.82
CA SER A 206 -22.88 -2.01 -13.09
C SER A 206 -23.05 -3.53 -13.12
N GLY A 207 -23.32 -4.18 -11.98
CA GLY A 207 -23.71 -5.59 -11.92
C GLY A 207 -25.21 -5.82 -12.17
N LEU A 208 -26.01 -4.76 -12.07
CA LEU A 208 -27.46 -4.74 -12.30
C LEU A 208 -27.85 -4.12 -13.66
N ASP A 209 -26.86 -3.74 -14.47
CA ASP A 209 -27.05 -3.03 -15.73
C ASP A 209 -27.54 -3.97 -16.85
N GLN A 210 -28.58 -3.59 -17.59
CA GLN A 210 -29.20 -4.47 -18.59
C GLN A 210 -28.32 -4.66 -19.83
N ASP A 211 -27.57 -3.63 -20.25
CA ASP A 211 -26.65 -3.71 -21.39
C ASP A 211 -25.56 -4.79 -21.20
N PHE A 212 -25.21 -5.10 -19.94
CA PHE A 212 -24.29 -6.18 -19.60
C PHE A 212 -24.98 -7.56 -19.68
N LEU A 213 -26.25 -7.64 -19.27
CA LEU A 213 -27.03 -8.87 -19.22
C LEU A 213 -27.49 -9.34 -20.61
N ASP A 214 -27.54 -8.43 -21.58
CA ASP A 214 -27.86 -8.75 -22.98
C ASP A 214 -26.72 -9.51 -23.70
N GLN A 215 -25.55 -9.64 -23.07
CA GLN A 215 -24.45 -10.43 -23.61
C GLN A 215 -24.72 -11.94 -23.46
N PRO A 216 -24.44 -12.76 -24.49
CA PRO A 216 -24.69 -14.20 -24.42
C PRO A 216 -23.95 -14.86 -23.24
N GLY A 217 -24.70 -15.50 -22.34
CA GLY A 217 -24.14 -16.16 -21.14
C GLY A 217 -23.82 -15.22 -19.96
N ALA A 218 -24.23 -13.95 -20.02
CA ALA A 218 -24.12 -13.03 -18.90
C ALA A 218 -25.21 -13.30 -17.85
N HIS A 219 -24.80 -13.28 -16.59
CA HIS A 219 -25.69 -13.34 -15.43
C HIS A 219 -25.37 -12.15 -14.51
N PRO A 220 -26.32 -11.68 -13.69
CA PRO A 220 -26.08 -10.58 -12.75
C PRO A 220 -24.93 -10.93 -11.81
N ARG A 221 -23.78 -10.28 -12.01
CA ARG A 221 -22.57 -10.48 -11.21
C ARG A 221 -21.65 -9.30 -11.34
N VAL A 222 -20.77 -9.14 -10.37
CA VAL A 222 -19.68 -8.19 -10.47
C VAL A 222 -18.56 -8.78 -11.34
N SER A 223 -18.15 -8.05 -12.38
CA SER A 223 -17.04 -8.50 -13.23
C SER A 223 -15.74 -8.64 -12.44
N GLN A 224 -14.93 -9.63 -12.82
CA GLN A 224 -13.61 -9.90 -12.23
C GLN A 224 -12.70 -8.67 -12.26
N TYR A 225 -12.82 -7.82 -13.30
CA TYR A 225 -12.09 -6.57 -13.41
C TYR A 225 -12.47 -5.57 -12.31
N ARG A 226 -13.77 -5.39 -12.06
CA ARG A 226 -14.27 -4.47 -11.02
C ARG A 226 -13.94 -5.01 -9.63
N LEU A 227 -14.12 -6.32 -9.41
CA LEU A 227 -13.71 -7.00 -8.18
C LEU A 227 -12.22 -6.81 -7.89
N ALA A 228 -11.35 -7.12 -8.86
CA ALA A 228 -9.91 -6.95 -8.73
C ALA A 228 -9.52 -5.47 -8.50
N THR A 229 -10.20 -4.54 -9.15
CA THR A 229 -9.97 -3.09 -8.95
C THR A 229 -10.31 -2.66 -7.52
N HIS A 230 -11.46 -3.09 -7.00
CA HIS A 230 -11.89 -2.76 -5.64
C HIS A 230 -10.97 -3.36 -4.60
N LEU A 231 -10.69 -4.67 -4.71
CA LEU A 231 -9.79 -5.39 -3.81
C LEU A 231 -8.37 -4.81 -3.87
N GLY A 232 -7.87 -4.51 -5.07
CA GLY A 232 -6.54 -3.92 -5.26
C GLY A 232 -6.42 -2.54 -4.61
N ALA A 233 -7.42 -1.68 -4.76
CA ALA A 233 -7.44 -0.39 -4.08
C ALA A 233 -7.59 -0.54 -2.54
N ALA A 234 -8.29 -1.57 -2.04
CA ALA A 234 -8.36 -1.88 -0.61
C ALA A 234 -6.98 -2.35 -0.07
N PHE A 235 -6.26 -3.18 -0.83
CA PHE A 235 -4.90 -3.59 -0.50
C PHE A 235 -3.94 -2.40 -0.51
N LEU A 236 -4.04 -1.49 -1.48
CA LEU A 236 -3.21 -0.28 -1.52
C LEU A 236 -3.50 0.64 -0.34
N LEU A 237 -4.78 0.80 0.04
CA LEU A 237 -5.20 1.51 1.24
C LEU A 237 -4.57 0.87 2.50
N TYR A 238 -4.69 -0.44 2.64
CA TYR A 238 -4.10 -1.22 3.74
C TYR A 238 -2.57 -1.05 3.81
N ILE A 239 -1.87 -1.22 2.69
CA ILE A 239 -0.42 -1.03 2.56
C ILE A 239 -0.04 0.40 2.98
N ALA A 240 -0.79 1.41 2.55
CA ALA A 240 -0.52 2.81 2.88
C ALA A 240 -0.70 3.08 4.39
N MET A 241 -1.74 2.54 5.01
CA MET A 241 -1.98 2.65 6.45
C MET A 241 -0.89 1.95 7.26
N ILE A 242 -0.58 0.69 6.96
CA ILE A 242 0.47 -0.07 7.66
C ILE A 242 1.83 0.62 7.55
N ASN A 243 2.25 0.99 6.33
CA ASN A 243 3.54 1.65 6.14
C ASN A 243 3.60 3.00 6.86
N THR A 244 2.55 3.82 6.78
CA THR A 244 2.52 5.13 7.45
C THR A 244 2.51 4.97 8.97
N GLY A 245 1.77 3.99 9.49
CA GLY A 245 1.71 3.67 10.91
C GLY A 245 3.06 3.21 11.45
N LEU A 246 3.68 2.23 10.80
CA LEU A 246 5.01 1.71 11.18
C LEU A 246 6.09 2.77 11.10
N ASP A 247 6.13 3.56 10.02
CA ASP A 247 7.07 4.68 9.88
C ASP A 247 6.90 5.67 11.04
N THR A 248 5.66 6.09 11.34
CA THR A 248 5.37 7.07 12.41
C THR A 248 5.81 6.57 13.79
N ILE A 249 5.56 5.30 14.11
CA ILE A 249 5.99 4.69 15.39
C ILE A 249 7.51 4.63 15.48
N ARG A 250 8.19 4.23 14.40
CA ARG A 250 9.65 4.12 14.35
C ARG A 250 10.33 5.48 14.44
N GLU A 251 9.84 6.46 13.70
CA GLU A 251 10.34 7.83 13.73
C GLU A 251 10.21 8.44 15.14
N SER A 252 9.07 8.25 15.81
CA SER A 252 8.88 8.67 17.20
C SER A 252 9.89 8.01 18.15
N ARG A 253 10.16 6.72 17.98
CA ARG A 253 11.16 5.99 18.77
C ARG A 253 12.58 6.53 18.54
N TRP A 254 12.95 6.76 17.28
CA TRP A 254 14.29 7.25 16.94
C TRP A 254 14.57 8.65 17.47
N ILE A 255 13.56 9.52 17.46
CA ILE A 255 13.71 10.87 18.03
C ILE A 255 13.82 10.83 19.56
N ARG A 256 13.11 9.92 20.23
CA ARG A 256 13.19 9.77 21.69
C ARG A 256 14.57 9.28 22.16
N ASN A 257 15.25 8.45 21.37
CA ASN A 257 16.58 7.94 21.68
C ASN A 257 17.51 8.05 20.44
N PRO A 258 18.10 9.24 20.20
CA PRO A 258 18.86 9.50 18.99
C PRO A 258 20.17 8.70 18.92
N GLN A 259 20.83 8.41 20.05
CA GLN A 259 22.05 7.60 20.07
C GLN A 259 21.78 6.16 19.63
N ALA A 260 20.73 5.52 20.18
CA ALA A 260 20.33 4.19 19.74
C ALA A 260 19.89 4.17 18.27
N ALA A 261 19.22 5.24 17.82
CA ALA A 261 18.82 5.39 16.43
C ALA A 261 20.01 5.45 15.48
N LEU A 262 21.08 6.19 15.81
CA LEU A 262 22.30 6.24 14.99
C LEU A 262 22.94 4.86 14.85
N LYS A 263 23.01 4.08 15.93
CA LYS A 263 23.53 2.70 15.88
C LYS A 263 22.70 1.81 14.94
N GLU A 264 21.37 1.90 15.02
CA GLU A 264 20.47 1.15 14.12
C GLU A 264 20.64 1.60 12.65
N ILE A 265 20.67 2.91 12.40
CA ILE A 265 20.82 3.48 11.06
C ILE A 265 22.16 3.06 10.42
N THR A 266 23.25 3.07 11.18
CA THR A 266 24.56 2.61 10.71
C THR A 266 24.52 1.15 10.31
N ALA A 267 23.95 0.28 11.15
CA ALA A 267 23.78 -1.14 10.83
C ALA A 267 22.95 -1.35 9.54
N LEU A 268 21.84 -0.62 9.39
CA LEU A 268 20.96 -0.69 8.22
C LEU A 268 21.56 -0.06 6.94
N SER A 269 22.60 0.77 7.08
CA SER A 269 23.29 1.42 5.96
C SER A 269 24.37 0.54 5.34
N SER A 270 24.71 -0.59 5.99
CA SER A 270 25.67 -1.56 5.48
C SER A 270 25.37 -1.99 4.03
N PRO A 271 26.37 -2.07 3.15
CA PRO A 271 26.20 -2.56 1.77
C PRO A 271 25.52 -3.92 1.68
N VAL A 272 25.74 -4.79 2.68
CA VAL A 272 25.19 -6.14 2.77
C VAL A 272 23.65 -6.13 2.93
N VAL A 273 23.09 -5.08 3.55
CA VAL A 273 21.64 -4.98 3.80
C VAL A 273 20.87 -4.46 2.58
N LYS A 274 21.55 -3.74 1.67
CA LYS A 274 20.90 -3.12 0.50
C LYS A 274 20.26 -4.17 -0.44
N PRO A 275 20.95 -5.25 -0.85
CA PRO A 275 20.34 -6.31 -1.66
C PRO A 275 19.14 -6.96 -0.96
N LEU A 276 19.27 -7.29 0.34
CA LEU A 276 18.18 -7.89 1.11
C LEU A 276 16.93 -6.99 1.14
N ARG A 277 17.11 -5.67 1.33
CA ARG A 277 16.00 -4.71 1.26
C ARG A 277 15.29 -4.73 -0.11
N ARG A 278 16.05 -4.83 -1.20
CA ARG A 278 15.49 -4.92 -2.56
C ARG A 278 14.72 -6.22 -2.74
N VAL A 279 15.29 -7.35 -2.31
CA VAL A 279 14.63 -8.67 -2.36
C VAL A 279 13.30 -8.65 -1.60
N VAL A 280 13.28 -8.12 -0.38
CA VAL A 280 12.04 -8.05 0.43
C VAL A 280 11.03 -7.07 -0.20
N PHE A 281 11.47 -5.99 -0.83
CA PHE A 281 10.59 -5.10 -1.59
C PHE A 281 9.99 -5.80 -2.81
N SER A 282 10.81 -6.49 -3.61
CA SER A 282 10.34 -7.29 -4.74
C SER A 282 9.36 -8.37 -4.30
N LEU A 283 9.61 -9.01 -3.14
CA LEU A 283 8.69 -9.98 -2.57
C LEU A 283 7.34 -9.35 -2.17
N ALA A 284 7.34 -8.13 -1.63
CA ALA A 284 6.10 -7.40 -1.35
C ALA A 284 5.30 -7.14 -2.63
N CYS A 285 5.97 -6.74 -3.72
CA CYS A 285 5.34 -6.56 -5.03
C CYS A 285 4.79 -7.88 -5.59
N LEU A 286 5.57 -8.95 -5.52
CA LEU A 286 5.14 -10.28 -5.96
C LEU A 286 3.94 -10.77 -5.14
N THR A 287 3.96 -10.58 -3.82
CA THR A 287 2.84 -10.94 -2.94
C THR A 287 1.56 -10.18 -3.31
N PHE A 288 1.67 -8.87 -3.58
CA PHE A 288 0.55 -8.08 -4.06
C PHE A 288 0.03 -8.61 -5.40
N LEU A 289 0.91 -8.89 -6.37
CA LEU A 289 0.54 -9.44 -7.67
C LEU A 289 -0.17 -10.81 -7.54
N THR A 290 0.37 -11.72 -6.73
CA THR A 290 -0.25 -13.02 -6.45
C THR A 290 -1.62 -12.89 -5.79
N SER A 291 -1.79 -11.89 -4.92
CA SER A 291 -3.10 -11.61 -4.30
C SER A 291 -4.10 -11.07 -5.34
N MET A 292 -3.64 -10.22 -6.26
CA MET A 292 -4.47 -9.71 -7.34
C MET A 292 -4.87 -10.80 -8.33
N SER A 293 -3.97 -11.73 -8.70
CA SER A 293 -4.36 -12.88 -9.54
C SER A 293 -5.40 -13.77 -8.85
N GLY A 294 -5.36 -13.87 -7.52
CA GLY A 294 -6.41 -14.55 -6.74
C GLY A 294 -7.78 -13.87 -6.84
N ALA A 295 -7.82 -12.54 -7.01
CA ALA A 295 -9.06 -11.79 -7.24
C ALA A 295 -9.71 -12.16 -8.58
N PHE A 296 -8.92 -12.43 -9.62
CA PHE A 296 -9.42 -12.94 -10.90
C PHE A 296 -9.91 -14.38 -10.78
N VAL A 297 -9.19 -15.25 -10.05
CA VAL A 297 -9.64 -16.63 -9.79
C VAL A 297 -11.00 -16.63 -9.08
N ALA A 298 -11.12 -15.82 -8.02
CA ALA A 298 -12.38 -15.64 -7.31
C ALA A 298 -13.42 -15.10 -8.28
N GLY A 299 -13.16 -13.96 -8.92
CA GLY A 299 -14.13 -13.27 -9.77
C GLY A 299 -14.58 -14.02 -11.02
N LEU A 300 -13.90 -15.09 -11.45
CA LEU A 300 -14.29 -15.98 -12.55
C LEU A 300 -14.85 -17.34 -12.08
N ASP A 301 -14.90 -17.59 -10.77
CA ASP A 301 -15.19 -18.91 -10.21
C ASP A 301 -14.24 -20.01 -10.69
N ALA A 302 -13.03 -19.60 -11.07
CA ALA A 302 -12.00 -20.48 -11.60
C ALA A 302 -11.46 -21.48 -10.56
N GLY A 303 -11.78 -21.29 -9.27
CA GLY A 303 -11.49 -22.25 -8.21
C GLY A 303 -12.25 -23.58 -8.34
N LEU A 304 -13.33 -23.62 -9.12
CA LEU A 304 -14.18 -24.80 -9.34
C LEU A 304 -13.77 -25.63 -10.58
N ILE A 305 -12.75 -25.20 -11.33
CA ILE A 305 -12.38 -25.85 -12.60
C ILE A 305 -11.51 -27.09 -12.35
N TYR A 306 -10.30 -26.90 -11.82
CA TYR A 306 -9.45 -28.01 -11.40
C TYR A 306 -9.32 -28.05 -9.87
N ASN A 307 -9.75 -29.16 -9.27
CA ASN A 307 -9.75 -29.37 -7.82
C ASN A 307 -8.70 -30.40 -7.35
N SER A 308 -7.67 -30.65 -8.17
CA SER A 308 -6.47 -31.42 -7.82
C SER A 308 -5.23 -30.52 -7.70
N PHE A 309 -4.20 -31.03 -7.03
CA PHE A 309 -2.87 -30.42 -6.91
C PHE A 309 -1.80 -31.51 -6.74
N PRO A 310 -0.62 -31.43 -7.38
CA PRO A 310 -0.14 -30.35 -8.26
C PRO A 310 -0.71 -30.39 -9.68
N TYR A 311 -1.35 -31.50 -10.06
CA TYR A 311 -1.96 -31.67 -11.37
C TYR A 311 -3.19 -30.76 -11.57
N MET A 312 -3.49 -30.45 -12.83
CA MET A 312 -4.69 -29.78 -13.31
C MET A 312 -5.31 -30.71 -14.37
N GLY A 313 -6.11 -31.67 -13.89
CA GLY A 313 -6.56 -32.81 -14.69
C GLY A 313 -5.50 -33.92 -14.69
N GLU A 314 -5.15 -34.43 -15.86
CA GLU A 314 -4.16 -35.50 -16.02
C GLU A 314 -2.70 -34.99 -16.02
N THR A 315 -2.50 -33.70 -16.27
CA THR A 315 -1.17 -33.08 -16.44
C THR A 315 -0.96 -31.93 -15.45
N ILE A 316 0.30 -31.52 -15.22
CA ILE A 316 0.61 -30.38 -14.34
C ILE A 316 0.18 -29.05 -14.98
N VAL A 317 0.28 -28.97 -16.30
CA VAL A 317 -0.13 -27.81 -17.10
C VAL A 317 -1.30 -28.26 -17.99
N PRO A 318 -2.44 -27.55 -17.98
CA PRO A 318 -3.55 -27.85 -18.89
C PRO A 318 -3.14 -27.82 -20.36
N SER A 319 -3.96 -28.38 -21.24
CA SER A 319 -3.65 -28.37 -22.67
C SER A 319 -3.60 -26.94 -23.23
N ARG A 320 -2.79 -26.73 -24.29
CA ARG A 320 -2.69 -25.40 -24.93
C ARG A 320 -4.04 -24.90 -25.44
N ASN A 321 -4.90 -25.80 -25.89
CA ASN A 321 -6.22 -25.47 -26.43
C ASN A 321 -7.16 -24.97 -25.33
N GLU A 322 -7.08 -25.56 -24.13
CA GLU A 322 -7.83 -25.08 -22.96
C GLU A 322 -7.29 -23.74 -22.46
N MET A 323 -5.97 -23.53 -22.48
CA MET A 323 -5.38 -22.27 -21.98
C MET A 323 -5.49 -21.09 -22.95
N PHE A 324 -5.53 -21.35 -24.25
CA PHE A 324 -5.57 -20.31 -25.29
C PHE A 324 -6.72 -20.60 -26.26
N SER A 325 -7.93 -20.67 -25.72
CA SER A 325 -9.14 -20.91 -26.50
C SER A 325 -9.51 -19.65 -27.31
N PRO A 326 -9.79 -19.77 -28.63
CA PRO A 326 -10.28 -18.67 -29.45
C PRO A 326 -11.62 -18.11 -29.01
N GLN A 327 -12.39 -18.84 -28.20
CA GLN A 327 -13.72 -18.44 -27.72
C GLN A 327 -13.69 -17.15 -26.86
N TYR A 328 -12.56 -16.88 -26.21
CA TYR A 328 -12.38 -15.68 -25.39
C TYR A 328 -11.86 -14.47 -26.17
N ALA A 329 -11.43 -14.66 -27.42
CA ALA A 329 -10.90 -13.57 -28.23
C ALA A 329 -12.05 -12.80 -28.90
N THR A 330 -12.01 -11.46 -28.82
CA THR A 330 -12.99 -10.59 -29.48
C THR A 330 -12.59 -10.22 -30.91
N ASP A 331 -11.34 -10.50 -31.29
CA ASP A 331 -10.81 -10.29 -32.63
C ASP A 331 -9.78 -11.38 -32.99
N THR A 332 -9.31 -11.39 -34.24
CA THR A 332 -8.37 -12.39 -34.76
C THR A 332 -6.90 -12.12 -34.40
N SER A 333 -6.60 -11.05 -33.65
CA SER A 333 -5.23 -10.71 -33.29
C SER A 333 -4.68 -11.64 -32.20
N GLN A 334 -3.42 -12.02 -32.35
CA GLN A 334 -2.72 -12.85 -31.37
C GLN A 334 -2.60 -12.14 -30.00
N PHE A 335 -2.52 -10.81 -30.00
CA PHE A 335 -2.51 -10.03 -28.76
C PHE A 335 -3.83 -10.18 -28.02
N ASN A 336 -4.97 -10.04 -28.72
CA ASN A 336 -6.29 -10.20 -28.13
C ASN A 336 -6.48 -11.59 -27.55
N LEU A 337 -6.17 -12.62 -28.33
CA LEU A 337 -6.18 -14.02 -27.88
C LEU A 337 -5.37 -14.20 -26.59
N PHE A 338 -4.16 -13.64 -26.53
CA PHE A 338 -3.29 -13.76 -25.37
C PHE A 338 -3.86 -13.07 -24.13
N TRP A 339 -4.13 -11.76 -24.18
CA TRP A 339 -4.48 -11.01 -22.97
C TRP A 339 -5.86 -11.40 -22.42
N LYS A 340 -6.82 -11.71 -23.32
CA LYS A 340 -8.15 -12.20 -22.95
C LYS A 340 -8.06 -13.53 -22.22
N ASN A 341 -7.32 -14.50 -22.77
CA ASN A 341 -7.14 -15.77 -22.08
C ASN A 341 -6.38 -15.60 -20.75
N MET A 342 -5.42 -14.69 -20.65
CA MET A 342 -4.72 -14.45 -19.38
C MET A 342 -5.60 -13.93 -18.25
N LEU A 343 -6.72 -13.26 -18.56
CA LEU A 343 -7.56 -12.53 -17.58
C LEU A 343 -9.03 -12.97 -17.52
N GLU A 344 -9.54 -13.65 -18.55
CA GLU A 344 -10.95 -14.02 -18.71
C GLU A 344 -11.15 -15.53 -18.86
N ASN A 345 -10.14 -16.30 -19.30
CA ASN A 345 -10.23 -17.76 -19.35
C ASN A 345 -9.98 -18.35 -17.95
N PRO A 346 -10.99 -19.02 -17.34
CA PRO A 346 -10.87 -19.56 -15.99
C PRO A 346 -9.71 -20.54 -15.81
N THR A 347 -9.46 -21.44 -16.78
CA THR A 347 -8.36 -22.40 -16.74
C THR A 347 -7.01 -21.71 -16.65
N THR A 348 -6.79 -20.71 -17.51
CA THR A 348 -5.54 -19.96 -17.58
C THR A 348 -5.33 -19.07 -16.36
N VAL A 349 -6.39 -18.41 -15.89
CA VAL A 349 -6.35 -17.60 -14.67
C VAL A 349 -6.03 -18.45 -13.45
N GLN A 350 -6.62 -19.64 -13.32
CA GLN A 350 -6.33 -20.57 -12.24
C GLN A 350 -4.86 -21.04 -12.31
N PHE A 351 -4.38 -21.44 -13.49
CA PHE A 351 -2.99 -21.84 -13.69
C PHE A 351 -2.00 -20.72 -13.33
N ASN A 352 -2.24 -19.50 -13.84
CA ASN A 352 -1.42 -18.32 -13.55
C ASN A 352 -1.33 -18.04 -12.04
N HIS A 353 -2.44 -18.13 -11.32
CA HIS A 353 -2.45 -17.95 -9.87
C HIS A 353 -1.65 -19.04 -9.14
N ARG A 354 -1.77 -20.31 -9.55
CA ARG A 354 -0.98 -21.42 -8.99
C ARG A 354 0.53 -21.20 -9.21
N VAL A 355 0.95 -20.81 -10.41
CA VAL A 355 2.36 -20.50 -10.73
C VAL A 355 2.86 -19.33 -9.88
N LEU A 356 2.08 -18.26 -9.77
CA LEU A 356 2.42 -17.12 -8.92
C LEU A 356 2.50 -17.50 -7.44
N ALA A 357 1.62 -18.36 -6.94
CA ALA A 357 1.62 -18.85 -5.56
C ALA A 357 2.88 -19.68 -5.25
N VAL A 358 3.23 -20.65 -6.10
CA VAL A 358 4.45 -21.46 -5.97
C VAL A 358 5.70 -20.59 -6.07
N SER A 359 5.71 -19.62 -7.00
CA SER A 359 6.81 -18.66 -7.16
C SER A 359 6.98 -17.79 -5.90
N THR A 360 5.87 -17.34 -5.31
CA THR A 360 5.86 -16.52 -4.09
C THR A 360 6.39 -17.29 -2.89
N TRP A 361 5.96 -18.54 -2.73
CA TRP A 361 6.45 -19.42 -1.67
C TRP A 361 7.96 -19.67 -1.82
N THR A 362 8.39 -20.05 -3.03
CA THR A 362 9.80 -20.32 -3.34
C THR A 362 10.68 -19.09 -3.15
N ALA A 363 10.23 -17.92 -3.62
CA ALA A 363 10.93 -16.66 -3.42
C ALA A 363 11.04 -16.28 -1.94
N THR A 364 10.02 -16.57 -1.13
CA THR A 364 10.05 -16.33 0.32
C THR A 364 11.03 -17.26 1.02
N LEU A 365 11.05 -18.54 0.65
CA LEU A 365 12.04 -19.51 1.15
C LEU A 365 13.46 -19.06 0.78
N ALA A 366 13.70 -18.74 -0.48
CA ALA A 366 14.99 -18.25 -0.95
C ALA A 366 15.42 -16.98 -0.21
N MET A 367 14.50 -16.03 0.01
CA MET A 367 14.75 -14.82 0.80
C MET A 367 15.10 -15.16 2.27
N HIS A 368 14.41 -16.11 2.89
CA HIS A 368 14.71 -16.55 4.24
C HIS A 368 16.11 -17.17 4.34
N LEU A 369 16.45 -18.11 3.46
CA LEU A 369 17.78 -18.73 3.39
C LEU A 369 18.87 -17.69 3.11
N TYR A 370 18.61 -16.75 2.20
CA TYR A 370 19.49 -15.61 1.93
C TYR A 370 19.69 -14.75 3.19
N SER A 371 18.65 -14.51 3.99
CA SER A 371 18.78 -13.78 5.24
C SER A 371 19.67 -14.51 6.27
N LEU A 372 19.59 -15.85 6.34
CA LEU A 372 20.43 -16.66 7.22
C LEU A 372 21.91 -16.61 6.83
N ARG A 373 22.21 -16.56 5.53
CA ARG A 373 23.58 -16.43 5.00
C ARG A 373 24.29 -15.16 5.49
N PHE A 374 23.54 -14.13 5.84
CA PHE A 374 24.05 -12.85 6.34
C PHE A 374 23.63 -12.56 7.79
N LYS A 375 23.25 -13.59 8.57
CA LYS A 375 22.77 -13.44 9.96
C LYS A 375 23.71 -12.66 10.90
N ALA A 376 25.01 -12.67 10.63
CA ALA A 376 26.00 -11.91 11.40
C ALA A 376 25.93 -10.39 11.15
N PHE A 377 25.41 -9.97 9.99
CA PHE A 377 25.39 -8.58 9.54
C PHE A 377 24.00 -7.94 9.61
N VAL A 378 22.95 -8.71 9.93
CA VAL A 378 21.58 -8.23 10.03
C VAL A 378 21.05 -8.35 11.47
N PRO A 379 20.16 -7.45 11.91
CA PRO A 379 19.53 -7.57 13.22
C PRO A 379 18.77 -8.90 13.37
N ARG A 380 18.78 -9.50 14.57
CA ARG A 380 18.01 -10.72 14.88
C ARG A 380 16.51 -10.60 14.54
N SER A 381 15.96 -9.39 14.62
CA SER A 381 14.56 -9.11 14.25
C SER A 381 14.28 -9.30 12.75
N VAL A 382 15.28 -9.15 11.88
CA VAL A 382 15.15 -9.42 10.44
C VAL A 382 15.05 -10.93 10.21
N ILE A 383 15.90 -11.72 10.86
CA ILE A 383 15.86 -13.20 10.75
C ILE A 383 14.55 -13.77 11.28
N ARG A 384 14.09 -13.30 12.46
CA ARG A 384 12.78 -13.69 12.98
C ARG A 384 11.66 -13.26 12.04
N GLY A 385 11.74 -12.06 11.47
CA GLY A 385 10.75 -11.56 10.52
C GLY A 385 10.71 -12.36 9.21
N SER A 386 11.85 -12.79 8.68
CA SER A 386 11.89 -13.64 7.48
C SER A 386 11.35 -15.04 7.75
N ALA A 387 11.63 -15.61 8.93
CA ALA A 387 11.02 -16.88 9.37
C ALA A 387 9.49 -16.75 9.54
N THR A 388 9.01 -15.66 10.15
CA THR A 388 7.57 -15.38 10.27
C THR A 388 6.90 -15.27 8.90
N ALA A 389 7.52 -14.59 7.94
CA ALA A 389 7.01 -14.50 6.57
C ALA A 389 6.95 -15.87 5.88
N LEU A 390 7.97 -16.71 6.07
CA LEU A 390 7.98 -18.09 5.58
C LEU A 390 6.85 -18.94 6.21
N GLY A 391 6.60 -18.77 7.50
CA GLY A 391 5.48 -19.43 8.19
C GLY A 391 4.13 -19.04 7.60
N PHE A 392 3.87 -17.74 7.42
CA PHE A 392 2.61 -17.26 6.85
C PHE A 392 2.41 -17.69 5.39
N VAL A 393 3.44 -17.65 4.53
CA VAL A 393 3.29 -18.10 3.14
C VAL A 393 3.08 -19.62 3.05
N THR A 394 3.63 -20.39 3.99
CA THR A 394 3.41 -21.84 4.04
C THR A 394 1.98 -22.16 4.47
N LEU A 395 1.48 -21.46 5.50
CA LEU A 395 0.06 -21.54 5.87
C LEU A 395 -0.85 -21.11 4.71
N GLN A 396 -0.48 -20.06 3.99
CA GLN A 396 -1.23 -19.58 2.82
C GLN A 396 -1.29 -20.62 1.70
N ALA A 397 -0.17 -21.27 1.39
CA ALA A 397 -0.12 -22.34 0.41
C ALA A 397 -1.00 -23.53 0.84
N ALA A 398 -0.95 -23.91 2.12
CA ALA A 398 -1.82 -24.96 2.67
C ALA A 398 -3.30 -24.59 2.53
N LEU A 399 -3.70 -23.38 2.92
CA LEU A 399 -5.07 -22.89 2.77
C LEU A 399 -5.53 -22.89 1.31
N GLY A 400 -4.66 -22.48 0.37
CA GLY A 400 -4.98 -22.44 -1.06
C GLY A 400 -5.18 -23.84 -1.64
N ILE A 401 -4.29 -24.77 -1.30
CA ILE A 401 -4.40 -26.18 -1.70
C ILE A 401 -5.66 -26.80 -1.10
N SER A 402 -5.93 -26.61 0.20
CA SER A 402 -7.14 -27.13 0.85
C SER A 402 -8.42 -26.55 0.24
N THR A 403 -8.43 -25.25 -0.10
CA THR A 403 -9.56 -24.62 -0.80
C THR A 403 -9.83 -25.30 -2.14
N LEU A 404 -8.79 -25.69 -2.88
CA LEU A 404 -8.96 -26.43 -4.13
C LEU A 404 -9.44 -27.86 -3.91
N LEU A 405 -8.78 -28.61 -3.03
CA LEU A 405 -9.08 -30.03 -2.80
C LEU A 405 -10.51 -30.25 -2.29
N TRP A 406 -11.07 -29.30 -1.55
CA TRP A 406 -12.41 -29.39 -0.97
C TRP A 406 -13.47 -28.60 -1.75
N VAL A 407 -13.16 -28.18 -2.99
CA VAL A 407 -14.11 -27.51 -3.89
C VAL A 407 -14.65 -26.20 -3.31
N VAL A 408 -13.73 -25.32 -2.92
CA VAL A 408 -13.96 -23.94 -2.48
C VAL A 408 -14.97 -23.79 -1.32
N PRO A 409 -14.82 -24.48 -0.17
CA PRO A 409 -15.69 -24.24 0.98
C PRO A 409 -15.51 -22.81 1.49
N THR A 410 -16.61 -22.11 1.75
CA THR A 410 -16.62 -20.69 2.16
C THR A 410 -15.65 -20.38 3.32
N PRO A 411 -15.57 -21.19 4.40
CA PRO A 411 -14.61 -20.93 5.48
C PRO A 411 -13.14 -21.02 5.04
N LEU A 412 -12.79 -21.97 4.16
CA LEU A 412 -11.43 -22.13 3.64
C LEU A 412 -11.08 -21.00 2.67
N ALA A 413 -11.99 -20.66 1.76
CA ALA A 413 -11.80 -19.56 0.82
C ALA A 413 -11.63 -18.20 1.54
N ALA A 414 -12.46 -17.93 2.55
CA ALA A 414 -12.34 -16.74 3.38
C ALA A 414 -11.04 -16.74 4.20
N SER A 415 -10.64 -17.89 4.76
CA SER A 415 -9.38 -18.03 5.48
C SER A 415 -8.17 -17.83 4.57
N HIS A 416 -8.21 -18.33 3.34
CA HIS A 416 -7.18 -18.11 2.33
C HIS A 416 -7.05 -16.61 1.98
N GLN A 417 -8.17 -15.90 1.85
CA GLN A 417 -8.15 -14.45 1.64
C GLN A 417 -7.55 -13.69 2.85
N ALA A 418 -7.92 -14.08 4.08
CA ALA A 418 -7.35 -13.51 5.30
C ALA A 418 -5.83 -13.79 5.41
N GLY A 419 -5.41 -15.02 5.09
CA GLY A 419 -4.02 -15.46 5.11
C GLY A 419 -3.14 -14.69 4.11
N SER A 420 -3.69 -14.31 2.95
CA SER A 420 -2.99 -13.46 1.97
C SER A 420 -2.62 -12.10 2.57
N LEU A 421 -3.56 -11.42 3.24
CA LEU A 421 -3.26 -10.15 3.92
C LEU A 421 -2.29 -10.35 5.09
N ALA A 422 -2.43 -11.44 5.86
CA ALA A 422 -1.53 -11.74 6.98
C ALA A 422 -0.10 -11.93 6.49
N PHE A 423 0.09 -12.68 5.40
CA PHE A 423 1.38 -12.86 4.74
C PHE A 423 1.92 -11.52 4.22
N LEU A 424 1.13 -10.73 3.49
CA LEU A 424 1.53 -9.40 3.02
C LEU A 424 1.97 -8.50 4.20
N THR A 425 1.24 -8.53 5.30
CA THR A 425 1.56 -7.77 6.53
C THR A 425 2.92 -8.19 7.09
N SER A 426 3.20 -9.50 7.14
CA SER A 426 4.49 -10.00 7.62
C SER A 426 5.66 -9.50 6.75
N VAL A 427 5.47 -9.45 5.42
CA VAL A 427 6.46 -8.94 4.46
C VAL A 427 6.62 -7.42 4.62
N LEU A 428 5.54 -6.66 4.79
CA LEU A 428 5.60 -5.21 5.05
C LEU A 428 6.31 -4.88 6.37
N VAL A 429 6.06 -5.64 7.43
CA VAL A 429 6.74 -5.48 8.73
C VAL A 429 8.23 -5.80 8.59
N LEU A 430 8.58 -6.87 7.87
CA LEU A 430 9.98 -7.20 7.57
C LEU A 430 10.65 -6.09 6.76
N LEU A 431 9.98 -5.60 5.73
CA LEU A 431 10.47 -4.50 4.90
C LEU A 431 10.67 -3.23 5.73
N ALA A 432 9.73 -2.90 6.61
CA ALA A 432 9.85 -1.76 7.51
C ALA A 432 11.12 -1.89 8.36
N ARG A 433 11.40 -3.06 8.97
CA ARG A 433 12.63 -3.30 9.74
C ARG A 433 13.92 -3.05 8.95
N LEU A 434 13.88 -3.19 7.63
CA LEU A 434 15.02 -2.98 6.74
C LEU A 434 15.11 -1.56 6.18
N ARG A 435 14.03 -0.76 6.23
CA ARG A 435 13.99 0.61 5.67
C ARG A 435 14.76 1.61 6.55
N LEU A 436 15.49 2.48 5.87
CA LEU A 436 16.16 3.64 6.47
C LEU A 436 15.17 4.80 6.68
N PRO A 437 15.39 5.65 7.69
CA PRO A 437 14.59 6.86 7.87
C PRO A 437 14.76 7.82 6.68
N PRO A 438 13.73 8.62 6.36
CA PRO A 438 13.85 9.72 5.41
C PRO A 438 15.02 10.65 5.79
N SER A 439 15.66 11.27 4.79
CA SER A 439 16.84 12.13 5.01
C SER A 439 16.58 13.27 6.01
N ARG A 440 15.35 13.80 6.07
CA ARG A 440 14.95 14.82 7.06
C ARG A 440 15.02 14.29 8.49
N VAL A 441 14.49 13.08 8.73
CA VAL A 441 14.50 12.43 10.04
C VAL A 441 15.93 12.08 10.44
N ARG A 442 16.75 11.57 9.50
CA ARG A 442 18.18 11.31 9.74
C ARG A 442 18.92 12.57 10.21
N ARG A 443 18.77 13.69 9.51
CA ARG A 443 19.37 14.97 9.90
C ARG A 443 18.93 15.41 11.30
N LEU A 444 17.64 15.27 11.61
CA LEU A 444 17.10 15.61 12.92
C LEU A 444 17.69 14.73 14.04
N ILE A 445 17.78 13.42 13.83
CA ILE A 445 18.40 12.48 14.77
C ILE A 445 19.86 12.87 15.03
N THR A 446 20.63 13.17 13.98
CA THR A 446 22.03 13.59 14.12
C THR A 446 22.17 14.88 14.93
N LEU A 447 21.34 15.90 14.66
CA LEU A 447 21.34 17.16 15.42
C LEU A 447 20.98 16.95 16.89
N LEU A 448 19.98 16.11 17.17
CA LEU A 448 19.57 15.79 18.53
C LEU A 448 20.66 15.03 19.30
N SER A 449 21.33 14.08 18.66
CA SER A 449 22.47 13.35 19.25
C SER A 449 23.61 14.31 19.60
N GLN A 450 24.03 15.17 18.66
CA GLN A 450 25.10 16.14 18.89
C GLN A 450 24.78 17.12 20.02
N THR A 451 23.52 17.52 20.15
CA THR A 451 23.06 18.41 21.21
C THR A 451 23.10 17.72 22.58
N ALA A 452 22.68 16.46 22.64
CA ALA A 452 22.77 15.65 23.85
C ALA A 452 24.23 15.44 24.28
N ASP A 453 25.12 15.11 23.35
CA ASP A 453 26.54 14.90 23.65
C ASP A 453 27.20 16.19 24.15
N LYS A 454 26.87 17.34 23.56
CA LYS A 454 27.31 18.66 24.05
C LYS A 454 26.80 18.96 25.46
N ALA A 455 25.56 18.61 25.78
CA ALA A 455 24.99 18.81 27.10
C ALA A 455 25.69 17.96 28.17
N VAL A 456 25.96 16.69 27.86
CA VAL A 456 26.71 15.77 28.74
C VAL A 456 28.14 16.28 28.97
N ASN A 457 28.84 16.68 27.91
CA ASN A 457 30.21 17.22 28.00
C ASN A 457 30.28 18.55 28.76
N LYS A 458 29.21 19.35 28.74
CA LYS A 458 29.12 20.59 29.53
C LYS A 458 28.85 20.30 31.01
N ALA A 459 28.07 19.26 31.32
CA ALA A 459 27.81 18.83 32.69
C ALA A 459 29.06 18.21 33.34
N SER A 460 29.82 17.38 32.59
CA SER A 460 31.04 16.75 33.11
C SER A 460 32.20 17.73 33.35
N LYS A 461 32.21 18.90 32.70
CA LYS A 461 33.18 19.98 32.96
C LYS A 461 32.82 20.88 34.14
N ARG A 462 31.64 20.71 34.74
CA ARG A 462 31.14 21.50 35.88
C ARG A 462 31.20 20.74 37.21
N LEU A 463 31.42 19.43 37.13
CA LEU A 463 31.84 18.56 38.23
C LEU A 463 33.37 18.54 38.24
#